data_AF-A0A8S3TDY1-F1
#
_entry.id   AF-A0A8S3TDY1-F1
#
_cell.length_a   1.000
_cell.length_b   1.000
_cell.length_c   1.000
_cell.angle_alpha   90.00
_cell.angle_beta   90.00
_cell.angle_gamma   90.00
#
_symmetry.space_group_name_H-M   'P 1'
#
loop_
_entity.id
_entity.type
_entity.pdbx_description
1 polymer ?
#
loop_
_entity_poly.entity_id
_entity_poly.type
_entity_poly.pdbx_seq_one_letter_code
_entity_poly.pdbx_strand_id
1 'polypeptide(L)'
;MPSAYNLNASSNCSYSQNDIQVIGQSHIFSFDKKQPNLTLTGSSLYQSTGYSVDIGFPYDKENLVIAYSIPGNDVDGRFNYFTEDIYRAGSVVLVNYTSKDGNSLAQFDGNRKYARFGQVVKFCDLNGDGFDDLIISEPNRIKDRSEWQYIKNGKIYVFYGGSQMPSGKATFSTTCDQEQPCPSKVANFTSDSLNEQSNNGHFVYNVSDKHGVNLYSADVASDAGFYHHGTGRRSGVVWRYYFKH
;
A
#
# COMPACT_ATOMS: atom_id res chain seq x y z
N MET A 1 -5.26 2.89 27.69
CA MET A 1 -4.63 2.52 26.40
C MET A 1 -3.60 1.44 26.69
N PRO A 2 -3.75 0.20 26.21
CA PRO A 2 -2.70 -0.78 26.39
C PRO A 2 -1.69 -0.58 25.27
N SER A 3 -0.57 0.05 25.60
CA SER A 3 0.63 0.09 24.79
C SER A 3 1.19 -1.33 24.69
N ALA A 4 1.21 -1.92 23.50
CA ALA A 4 1.91 -3.17 23.27
C ALA A 4 3.41 -2.89 23.24
N TYR A 5 4.07 -2.99 24.40
CA TYR A 5 5.54 -3.05 24.48
C TYR A 5 5.94 -4.52 24.36
N ASN A 6 6.75 -4.86 23.35
CA ASN A 6 7.41 -6.16 23.32
C ASN A 6 8.91 -5.98 23.56
N LEU A 7 9.40 -6.71 24.56
CA LEU A 7 10.76 -6.69 25.09
C LEU A 7 11.72 -7.35 24.12
N ASN A 8 12.76 -6.63 23.69
CA ASN A 8 14.05 -7.25 23.44
C ASN A 8 15.11 -6.40 24.13
N ALA A 9 15.51 -6.90 25.30
CA ALA A 9 16.53 -6.35 26.16
C ALA A 9 17.89 -6.40 25.47
N SER A 10 18.68 -5.33 25.58
CA SER A 10 20.14 -5.45 25.58
C SER A 10 20.56 -6.53 26.59
N SER A 11 21.78 -7.09 26.50
CA SER A 11 22.27 -8.15 27.41
C SER A 11 22.23 -7.79 28.91
N ASN A 12 21.89 -6.54 29.24
CA ASN A 12 21.71 -5.97 30.57
C ASN A 12 20.30 -5.36 30.83
N CYS A 13 19.28 -5.63 30.00
CA CYS A 13 17.91 -5.13 30.18
C CYS A 13 17.77 -3.60 30.36
N SER A 14 18.66 -2.80 29.76
CA SER A 14 18.60 -1.34 29.87
C SER A 14 17.81 -0.72 28.72
N TYR A 15 16.79 0.06 29.06
CA TYR A 15 15.99 0.86 28.12
C TYR A 15 16.82 1.98 27.48
N SER A 16 16.79 2.08 26.15
CA SER A 16 17.34 3.22 25.42
C SER A 16 16.19 4.01 24.78
N GLN A 17 16.15 5.33 24.98
CA GLN A 17 15.22 6.19 24.24
C GLN A 17 15.52 6.23 22.72
N ASN A 18 16.69 5.74 22.33
CA ASN A 18 17.09 5.56 20.93
C ASN A 18 16.83 4.12 20.44
N ASP A 19 16.07 3.31 21.18
CA ASP A 19 15.64 1.99 20.76
C ASP A 19 14.46 2.12 19.79
N ILE A 20 14.76 2.10 18.49
CA ILE A 20 13.82 2.41 17.43
C ILE A 20 13.07 1.13 17.03
N GLN A 21 11.86 0.93 17.56
CA GLN A 21 11.01 -0.21 17.27
C GLN A 21 10.47 -0.26 15.83
N VAL A 22 10.61 -1.43 15.19
CA VAL A 22 9.98 -1.87 13.92
C VAL A 22 10.16 -0.89 12.75
N ILE A 23 11.41 -0.66 12.37
CA ILE A 23 11.77 0.11 11.17
C ILE A 23 11.44 -0.66 9.87
N GLY A 24 11.47 -2.00 9.89
CA GLY A 24 11.32 -2.83 8.68
C GLY A 24 12.54 -2.68 7.76
N GLN A 25 13.10 -3.81 7.33
CA GLN A 25 14.19 -3.84 6.37
C GLN A 25 13.90 -4.93 5.35
N SER A 26 14.09 -4.62 4.07
CA SER A 26 13.97 -5.59 2.99
C SER A 26 15.30 -5.78 2.29
N HIS A 27 15.69 -7.03 2.10
CA HIS A 27 16.91 -7.43 1.43
C HIS A 27 16.57 -8.19 0.15
N ILE A 28 17.19 -7.80 -0.95
CA ILE A 28 17.02 -8.45 -2.24
C ILE A 28 18.32 -9.15 -2.59
N PHE A 29 18.27 -10.48 -2.74
CA PHE A 29 19.41 -11.31 -3.07
C PHE A 29 19.31 -11.81 -4.51
N SER A 30 20.44 -11.84 -5.21
CA SER A 30 20.59 -12.76 -6.35
C SER A 30 21.14 -14.08 -5.85
N PHE A 31 20.64 -15.19 -6.41
CA PHE A 31 20.98 -16.56 -6.00
C PHE A 31 22.49 -16.84 -5.92
N ASP A 32 23.32 -16.15 -6.72
CA ASP A 32 24.75 -16.38 -6.80
C ASP A 32 25.62 -15.52 -5.86
N LYS A 33 25.01 -14.69 -5.00
CA LYS A 33 25.75 -13.74 -4.13
C LYS A 33 25.41 -13.90 -2.66
N LYS A 34 26.46 -13.86 -1.83
CA LYS A 34 26.36 -13.88 -0.35
C LYS A 34 25.95 -12.55 0.29
N GLN A 35 25.95 -11.46 -0.48
CA GLN A 35 25.59 -10.11 -0.03
C GLN A 35 24.35 -9.63 -0.80
N PRO A 36 23.42 -8.90 -0.14
CA PRO A 36 22.23 -8.40 -0.80
C PRO A 36 22.60 -7.39 -1.89
N ASN A 37 21.91 -7.45 -3.03
CA ASN A 37 22.10 -6.52 -4.14
C ASN A 37 21.46 -5.15 -3.87
N LEU A 38 20.38 -5.12 -3.08
CA LEU A 38 19.71 -3.91 -2.63
C LEU A 38 19.21 -4.11 -1.20
N THR A 39 19.39 -3.10 -0.36
CA THR A 39 18.85 -3.06 0.99
C THR A 39 17.97 -1.82 1.12
N LEU A 40 16.70 -2.04 1.44
CA LEU A 40 15.71 -1.01 1.68
C LEU A 40 15.50 -0.90 3.19
N THR A 41 15.82 0.25 3.75
CA THR A 41 15.76 0.48 5.20
C THR A 41 14.73 1.56 5.49
N GLY A 42 13.80 1.31 6.42
CA GLY A 42 12.95 2.38 6.92
C GLY A 42 13.74 3.47 7.63
N SER A 43 13.15 4.65 7.71
CA SER A 43 13.73 5.83 8.36
C SER A 43 13.02 6.22 9.65
N SER A 44 11.91 5.57 10.01
CA SER A 44 11.11 5.92 11.19
C SER A 44 10.39 4.71 11.82
N LEU A 45 9.98 4.90 13.09
CA LEU A 45 9.23 3.92 13.88
C LEU A 45 7.94 3.49 13.16
N TYR A 46 7.61 2.19 13.21
CA TYR A 46 6.36 1.61 12.71
C TYR A 46 6.10 1.72 11.19
N GLN A 47 7.05 2.23 10.40
CA GLN A 47 6.93 2.37 8.95
C GLN A 47 6.66 1.03 8.24
N SER A 48 7.20 -0.07 8.79
CA SER A 48 7.09 -1.41 8.21
C SER A 48 7.60 -1.43 6.76
N THR A 49 8.78 -0.85 6.52
CA THR A 49 9.33 -0.74 5.16
C THR A 49 9.53 -2.11 4.52
N GLY A 50 9.01 -2.24 3.31
CA GLY A 50 8.99 -3.49 2.56
C GLY A 50 7.97 -4.51 3.06
N TYR A 51 6.89 -4.04 3.71
CA TYR A 51 5.78 -4.88 4.16
C TYR A 51 5.21 -5.76 3.03
N SER A 52 5.05 -5.18 1.84
CA SER A 52 4.76 -5.83 0.58
C SER A 52 5.82 -5.41 -0.45
N VAL A 53 6.24 -6.38 -1.25
CA VAL A 53 7.19 -6.17 -2.36
C VAL A 53 6.69 -6.92 -3.57
N ASP A 54 6.80 -6.32 -4.75
CA ASP A 54 6.62 -7.00 -6.02
C ASP A 54 7.61 -6.49 -7.07
N ILE A 55 7.82 -7.26 -8.13
CA ILE A 55 8.76 -6.93 -9.20
C ILE A 55 8.08 -7.05 -10.57
N GLY A 56 8.41 -6.15 -11.47
CA GLY A 56 7.79 -6.11 -12.80
C GLY A 56 8.45 -5.12 -13.75
N PHE A 57 7.80 -4.94 -14.90
CA PHE A 57 8.23 -4.11 -16.03
C PHE A 57 7.20 -3.00 -16.34
N PRO A 58 7.01 -2.02 -15.42
CA PRO A 58 5.94 -1.04 -15.52
C PRO A 58 6.24 0.13 -16.48
N TYR A 59 7.51 0.44 -16.75
CA TYR A 59 7.90 1.56 -17.63
C TYR A 59 8.32 1.08 -19.02
N ASP A 60 9.09 0.00 -19.07
CA ASP A 60 9.63 -0.60 -20.28
C ASP A 60 9.85 -2.11 -20.07
N LYS A 61 10.21 -2.84 -21.13
CA LYS A 61 10.35 -4.30 -21.13
C LYS A 61 11.75 -4.80 -20.77
N GLU A 62 12.65 -3.90 -20.37
CA GLU A 62 14.08 -4.21 -20.16
C GLU A 62 14.50 -3.96 -18.70
N ASN A 63 14.03 -2.86 -18.12
CA ASN A 63 14.38 -2.41 -16.79
C ASN A 63 13.44 -3.00 -15.76
N LEU A 64 13.95 -3.97 -14.99
CA LEU A 64 13.22 -4.52 -13.86
C LEU A 64 13.04 -3.47 -12.76
N VAL A 65 11.78 -3.27 -12.34
CA VAL A 65 11.40 -2.37 -11.27
C VAL A 65 10.96 -3.15 -10.06
N ILE A 66 11.36 -2.70 -8.89
CA ILE A 66 10.86 -3.19 -7.61
C ILE A 66 9.89 -2.16 -7.07
N ALA A 67 8.68 -2.60 -6.76
CA ALA A 67 7.76 -1.86 -5.92
C ALA A 67 7.89 -2.36 -4.48
N TYR A 68 8.06 -1.46 -3.53
CA TYR A 68 7.99 -1.80 -2.11
C TYR A 68 7.11 -0.81 -1.36
N SER A 69 6.40 -1.33 -0.36
CA SER A 69 5.46 -0.53 0.42
C SER A 69 6.02 -0.13 1.78
N ILE A 70 5.53 0.98 2.30
CA ILE A 70 5.77 1.49 3.64
C ILE A 70 4.39 1.88 4.23
N PRO A 71 3.54 0.91 4.62
CA PRO A 71 2.16 1.19 5.01
C PRO A 71 2.03 2.04 6.28
N GLY A 72 3.10 2.14 7.08
CA GLY A 72 3.15 3.01 8.25
C GLY A 72 3.72 4.40 7.97
N ASN A 73 4.00 4.77 6.72
CA ASN A 73 4.60 6.06 6.41
C ASN A 73 3.66 7.22 6.70
N ASP A 74 4.22 8.27 7.32
CA ASP A 74 3.56 9.56 7.45
C ASP A 74 3.77 10.34 6.15
N VAL A 75 2.73 11.04 5.70
CA VAL A 75 2.71 11.72 4.40
C VAL A 75 2.35 13.17 4.59
N ASP A 76 3.11 14.08 3.97
CA ASP A 76 2.83 15.51 3.98
C ASP A 76 1.52 15.83 3.24
N GLY A 77 0.43 16.03 3.96
CA GLY A 77 -0.86 16.42 3.39
C GLY A 77 -0.91 17.91 3.09
N ARG A 78 -1.40 18.27 1.90
CA ARG A 78 -1.66 19.66 1.51
C ARG A 78 -3.14 19.84 1.20
N PHE A 79 -3.78 20.72 1.93
CA PHE A 79 -5.17 21.10 1.75
C PHE A 79 -5.25 22.57 1.35
N ASN A 80 -6.37 23.00 0.77
CA ASN A 80 -6.57 24.38 0.28
C ASN A 80 -6.05 25.48 1.22
N TYR A 81 -6.19 25.29 2.53
CA TYR A 81 -5.93 26.34 3.53
C TYR A 81 -4.88 25.96 4.58
N PHE A 82 -4.40 24.71 4.58
CA PHE A 82 -3.46 24.24 5.59
C PHE A 82 -2.68 23.02 5.08
N THR A 83 -1.54 22.78 5.71
CA THR A 83 -0.76 21.54 5.55
C THR A 83 -0.82 20.75 6.84
N GLU A 84 -0.94 19.43 6.75
CA GLU A 84 -1.00 18.54 7.90
C GLU A 84 -0.39 17.19 7.54
N ASP A 85 0.40 16.63 8.45
CA ASP A 85 0.91 15.27 8.31
C ASP A 85 -0.25 14.26 8.40
N ILE A 86 -0.42 13.48 7.35
CA ILE A 86 -1.38 12.39 7.29
C ILE A 86 -0.72 11.16 7.93
N TYR A 87 -0.91 11.06 9.24
CA TYR A 87 -0.29 10.03 10.04
C TYR A 87 -0.63 8.61 9.58
N ARG A 88 0.40 7.80 9.31
CA ARG A 88 0.34 6.42 8.83
C ARG A 88 -0.58 6.25 7.62
N ALA A 89 -0.49 7.18 6.67
CA ALA A 89 -1.23 7.10 5.42
C ALA A 89 -0.73 5.93 4.56
N GLY A 90 0.59 5.71 4.58
CA GLY A 90 1.27 4.68 3.81
C GLY A 90 1.75 5.19 2.46
N SER A 91 2.84 4.58 1.98
CA SER A 91 3.48 4.91 0.72
C SER A 91 3.90 3.66 -0.05
N VAL A 92 4.01 3.76 -1.36
CA VAL A 92 4.62 2.75 -2.24
C VAL A 92 5.68 3.44 -3.07
N VAL A 93 6.87 2.85 -3.13
CA VAL A 93 8.02 3.41 -3.84
C VAL A 93 8.46 2.43 -4.91
N LEU A 94 8.70 2.94 -6.11
CA LEU A 94 9.28 2.21 -7.23
C LEU A 94 10.76 2.55 -7.35
N VAL A 95 11.60 1.54 -7.46
CA VAL A 95 13.05 1.68 -7.68
C VAL A 95 13.48 0.79 -8.84
N ASN A 96 14.41 1.29 -9.65
CA ASN A 96 15.03 0.45 -10.68
C ASN A 96 15.99 -0.54 -10.01
N TYR A 97 15.81 -1.84 -10.25
CA TYR A 97 16.65 -2.89 -9.69
C TYR A 97 18.13 -2.75 -10.08
N THR A 98 18.41 -2.18 -11.25
CA THR A 98 19.76 -2.01 -11.78
C THR A 98 20.43 -0.71 -11.29
N SER A 99 19.66 0.23 -10.72
CA SER A 99 20.19 1.49 -10.20
C SER A 99 20.86 1.26 -8.85
N LYS A 100 22.19 1.38 -8.83
CA LYS A 100 22.99 1.30 -7.59
C LYS A 100 22.80 2.52 -6.67
N ASP A 101 22.16 3.55 -7.19
CA ASP A 101 22.07 4.87 -6.55
C ASP A 101 20.87 4.95 -5.61
N GLY A 102 19.98 3.94 -5.63
CA GLY A 102 18.80 3.88 -4.76
C GLY A 102 17.73 4.94 -5.06
N ASN A 103 17.88 5.69 -6.16
CA ASN A 103 16.92 6.72 -6.56
C ASN A 103 15.55 6.10 -6.87
N SER A 104 14.50 6.69 -6.31
CA SER A 104 13.13 6.31 -6.62
C SER A 104 12.73 6.80 -8.00
N LEU A 105 12.10 5.92 -8.77
CA LEU A 105 11.45 6.23 -10.04
C LEU A 105 10.12 6.94 -9.81
N ALA A 106 9.36 6.44 -8.83
CA ALA A 106 8.08 6.99 -8.43
C ALA A 106 7.80 6.73 -6.95
N GLN A 107 6.98 7.59 -6.36
CA GLN A 107 6.41 7.45 -5.04
C GLN A 107 4.91 7.74 -5.09
N PHE A 108 4.13 6.79 -4.58
CA PHE A 108 2.68 6.85 -4.47
C PHE A 108 2.33 6.94 -3.00
N ASP A 109 1.67 8.01 -2.61
CA ASP A 109 1.29 8.26 -1.22
C ASP A 109 -0.23 8.20 -1.04
N GLY A 110 -0.64 7.53 0.04
CA GLY A 110 -2.01 7.48 0.50
C GLY A 110 -2.47 8.83 1.06
N ASN A 111 -3.78 9.08 1.06
CA ASN A 111 -4.35 10.35 1.51
C ASN A 111 -5.24 10.20 2.75
N ARG A 112 -5.08 9.11 3.51
CA ARG A 112 -5.96 8.80 4.62
C ARG A 112 -5.24 8.26 5.84
N LYS A 113 -5.47 8.89 6.99
CA LYS A 113 -4.83 8.51 8.25
C LYS A 113 -5.10 7.05 8.59
N TYR A 114 -4.06 6.32 8.99
CA TYR A 114 -4.10 4.91 9.38
C TYR A 114 -4.63 3.93 8.32
N ALA A 115 -4.78 4.36 7.07
CA ALA A 115 -5.46 3.54 6.07
C ALA A 115 -4.57 2.43 5.49
N ARG A 116 -3.26 2.52 5.74
CA ARG A 116 -2.24 1.54 5.32
C ARG A 116 -2.19 1.38 3.80
N PHE A 117 -2.11 2.50 3.09
CA PHE A 117 -1.88 2.49 1.64
C PHE A 117 -0.59 1.72 1.33
N GLY A 118 -0.65 0.81 0.36
CA GLY A 118 0.45 -0.11 0.08
C GLY A 118 0.46 -1.38 0.94
N GLN A 119 -0.60 -1.70 1.67
CA GLN A 119 -0.65 -2.95 2.45
C GLN A 119 -0.33 -4.19 1.58
N VAL A 120 -0.84 -4.23 0.36
CA VAL A 120 -0.49 -5.15 -0.71
C VAL A 120 -0.16 -4.33 -1.95
N VAL A 121 0.92 -4.73 -2.61
CA VAL A 121 1.35 -4.16 -3.90
C VAL A 121 1.54 -5.31 -4.89
N LYS A 122 1.04 -5.13 -6.11
CA LYS A 122 1.18 -6.10 -7.19
C LYS A 122 1.48 -5.45 -8.54
N PHE A 123 2.29 -6.12 -9.34
CA PHE A 123 2.48 -5.86 -10.75
C PHE A 123 1.77 -6.90 -11.59
N CYS A 124 1.01 -6.45 -12.57
CA CYS A 124 0.46 -7.30 -13.62
C CYS A 124 -0.09 -6.44 -14.76
N ASP A 125 0.13 -6.84 -16.01
CA ASP A 125 -0.58 -6.29 -17.17
C ASP A 125 -2.09 -6.63 -17.09
N LEU A 126 -2.90 -5.73 -16.53
CA LEU A 126 -4.35 -5.91 -16.39
C LEU A 126 -5.10 -5.44 -17.64
N ASN A 127 -4.54 -4.47 -18.36
CA ASN A 127 -5.20 -3.85 -19.49
C ASN A 127 -4.86 -4.52 -20.84
N GLY A 128 -3.84 -5.38 -20.89
CA GLY A 128 -3.38 -6.13 -22.04
C GLY A 128 -2.46 -5.35 -22.99
N ASP A 129 -1.82 -4.28 -22.52
CA ASP A 129 -0.95 -3.42 -23.34
C ASP A 129 0.52 -3.90 -23.41
N GLY A 130 0.85 -4.94 -22.64
CA GLY A 130 2.17 -5.54 -22.58
C GLY A 130 3.14 -4.87 -21.61
N PHE A 131 2.66 -3.97 -20.74
CA PHE A 131 3.40 -3.41 -19.62
C PHE A 131 2.72 -3.77 -18.30
N ASP A 132 3.50 -3.95 -17.24
CA ASP A 132 2.90 -4.28 -15.94
C ASP A 132 2.21 -3.05 -15.33
N ASP A 133 0.92 -3.18 -15.03
CA ASP A 133 0.18 -2.19 -14.26
C ASP A 133 0.50 -2.34 -12.76
N LEU A 134 0.52 -1.21 -12.05
CA LEU A 134 0.73 -1.18 -10.60
C LEU A 134 -0.61 -1.20 -9.86
N ILE A 135 -0.80 -2.21 -9.02
CA ILE A 135 -1.96 -2.39 -8.15
C ILE A 135 -1.54 -2.09 -6.71
N ILE A 136 -2.27 -1.20 -6.04
CA ILE A 136 -2.03 -0.83 -4.65
C ILE A 136 -3.33 -0.97 -3.85
N SER A 137 -3.26 -1.63 -2.70
CA SER A 137 -4.39 -1.71 -1.76
C SER A 137 -4.27 -0.72 -0.60
N GLU A 138 -5.41 -0.28 -0.07
CA GLU A 138 -5.57 0.52 1.15
C GLU A 138 -6.75 -0.03 1.97
N PRO A 139 -6.57 -1.16 2.68
CA PRO A 139 -7.70 -1.90 3.26
C PRO A 139 -8.37 -1.21 4.45
N ASN A 140 -7.69 -0.28 5.13
CA ASN A 140 -8.29 0.42 6.28
C ASN A 140 -8.84 1.81 5.91
N ARG A 141 -9.12 2.04 4.63
CA ARG A 141 -9.66 3.32 4.17
C ARG A 141 -11.03 3.62 4.79
N ILE A 142 -11.15 4.78 5.41
CA ILE A 142 -12.42 5.34 5.93
C ILE A 142 -12.97 6.32 4.89
N LYS A 143 -14.28 6.28 4.60
CA LYS A 143 -14.91 7.05 3.52
C LYS A 143 -14.92 8.56 3.77
N ASP A 144 -15.29 8.99 4.98
CA ASP A 144 -15.27 10.40 5.40
C ASP A 144 -14.23 10.67 6.51
N ARG A 145 -13.55 11.83 6.43
CA ARG A 145 -12.56 12.30 7.43
C ARG A 145 -13.30 12.65 8.73
N SER A 146 -14.58 13.00 8.61
CA SER A 146 -15.46 13.46 9.69
C SER A 146 -16.37 12.37 10.28
N GLU A 147 -16.37 11.17 9.71
CA GLU A 147 -17.17 10.06 10.20
C GLU A 147 -16.62 9.57 11.55
N TRP A 148 -17.41 9.79 12.61
CA TRP A 148 -17.20 9.21 13.95
C TRP A 148 -17.33 7.68 13.96
N GLN A 149 -17.89 7.12 12.89
CA GLN A 149 -18.03 5.69 12.69
C GLN A 149 -16.81 5.21 11.88
N TYR A 150 -15.97 4.39 12.48
CA TYR A 150 -14.78 3.78 11.85
C TYR A 150 -15.19 2.72 10.80
N ILE A 151 -16.04 3.10 9.86
CA ILE A 151 -16.49 2.25 8.76
C ILE A 151 -15.36 2.20 7.74
N LYS A 152 -14.57 1.14 7.85
CA LYS A 152 -13.53 0.83 6.88
C LYS A 152 -14.17 0.17 5.67
N ASN A 153 -13.88 0.69 4.49
CA ASN A 153 -14.44 0.19 3.25
C ASN A 153 -13.37 -0.29 2.27
N GLY A 154 -12.11 -0.32 2.67
CA GLY A 154 -10.99 -0.67 1.81
C GLY A 154 -10.93 0.13 0.50
N LYS A 155 -9.80 0.05 -0.21
CA LYS A 155 -9.73 0.54 -1.58
C LYS A 155 -8.63 -0.15 -2.33
N ILE A 156 -8.83 -0.34 -3.62
CA ILE A 156 -7.79 -0.77 -4.56
C ILE A 156 -7.62 0.34 -5.59
N TYR A 157 -6.37 0.61 -5.93
CA TYR A 157 -5.94 1.57 -6.94
C TYR A 157 -5.16 0.81 -8.00
N VAL A 158 -5.40 1.14 -9.27
CA VAL A 158 -4.64 0.62 -10.41
C VAL A 158 -4.08 1.80 -11.20
N PHE A 159 -2.78 1.78 -11.44
CA PHE A 159 -2.05 2.72 -12.28
C PHE A 159 -1.49 1.96 -13.46
N TYR A 160 -1.86 2.38 -14.67
CA TYR A 160 -1.48 1.65 -15.88
C TYR A 160 0.00 1.82 -16.22
N GLY A 161 0.58 0.77 -16.80
CA GLY A 161 1.96 0.69 -17.24
C GLY A 161 2.29 1.54 -18.47
N GLY A 162 3.51 1.37 -18.97
CA GLY A 162 4.01 2.00 -20.19
C GLY A 162 4.04 3.52 -20.09
N SER A 163 3.51 4.20 -21.11
CA SER A 163 3.50 5.67 -21.17
C SER A 163 2.57 6.32 -20.13
N GLN A 164 1.70 5.55 -19.47
CA GLN A 164 0.78 6.06 -18.45
C GLN A 164 1.35 5.93 -17.03
N MET A 165 2.40 5.14 -16.84
CA MET A 165 2.97 4.92 -15.52
C MET A 165 3.55 6.23 -14.96
N PRO A 166 3.06 6.72 -13.81
CA PRO A 166 3.57 7.95 -13.22
C PRO A 166 5.04 7.85 -12.79
N SER A 167 5.72 8.98 -12.73
CA SER A 167 7.08 9.11 -12.16
C SER A 167 7.13 10.23 -11.12
N GLY A 168 8.19 10.28 -10.32
CA GLY A 168 8.33 11.27 -9.23
C GLY A 168 7.26 11.10 -8.14
N LYS A 169 6.73 12.20 -7.61
CA LYS A 169 5.64 12.17 -6.62
C LYS A 169 4.30 11.92 -7.30
N ALA A 170 4.05 10.68 -7.70
CA ALA A 170 2.94 10.26 -8.56
C ALA A 170 1.56 10.76 -8.08
N THR A 171 1.29 10.69 -6.78
CA THR A 171 -0.02 11.08 -6.22
C THR A 171 -0.10 12.56 -5.82
N PHE A 172 0.99 13.34 -5.97
CA PHE A 172 1.01 14.80 -5.90
C PHE A 172 0.95 15.36 -7.31
N SER A 173 -0.27 15.39 -7.86
CA SER A 173 -0.52 15.76 -9.25
C SER A 173 -1.25 17.09 -9.35
N THR A 174 -1.11 17.75 -10.50
CA THR A 174 -1.94 18.92 -10.87
C THR A 174 -3.41 18.56 -11.07
N THR A 175 -3.73 17.26 -11.21
CA THR A 175 -5.11 16.76 -11.22
C THR A 175 -5.75 16.70 -9.83
N CYS A 176 -4.96 16.92 -8.78
CA CYS A 176 -5.48 17.06 -7.44
C CYS A 176 -6.16 18.42 -7.26
N ASP A 177 -7.39 18.40 -6.75
CA ASP A 177 -8.15 19.60 -6.45
C ASP A 177 -7.73 20.16 -5.07
N GLN A 178 -8.55 19.92 -4.04
CA GLN A 178 -8.44 20.57 -2.74
C GLN A 178 -7.52 19.85 -1.74
N GLU A 179 -6.97 18.69 -2.13
CA GLU A 179 -6.21 17.78 -1.28
C GLU A 179 -5.09 17.10 -2.07
N GLN A 180 -3.87 17.11 -1.53
CA GLN A 180 -2.74 16.31 -1.99
C GLN A 180 -2.14 15.51 -0.82
N PRO A 181 -1.72 14.24 -1.04
CA PRO A 181 -1.84 13.50 -2.30
C PRO A 181 -3.30 13.13 -2.63
N CYS A 182 -3.59 12.80 -3.89
CA CYS A 182 -4.93 12.43 -4.35
C CYS A 182 -4.95 11.11 -5.16
N PRO A 183 -4.56 9.97 -4.55
CA PRO A 183 -4.42 8.70 -5.28
C PRO A 183 -5.67 8.28 -6.05
N SER A 184 -6.88 8.58 -5.53
CA SER A 184 -8.15 8.27 -6.22
C SER A 184 -8.39 9.05 -7.52
N LYS A 185 -7.75 10.22 -7.68
CA LYS A 185 -7.89 11.07 -8.87
C LYS A 185 -6.81 10.79 -9.92
N VAL A 186 -5.66 10.24 -9.49
CA VAL A 186 -4.54 9.91 -10.37
C VAL A 186 -4.65 8.49 -10.90
N ALA A 187 -5.15 7.54 -10.11
CA ALA A 187 -5.31 6.15 -10.51
C ALA A 187 -6.24 6.02 -11.73
N ASN A 188 -5.86 5.17 -12.70
CA ASN A 188 -6.66 4.85 -13.87
C ASN A 188 -7.95 4.12 -13.52
N PHE A 189 -7.89 3.28 -12.48
CA PHE A 189 -9.05 2.58 -11.95
C PHE A 189 -8.98 2.53 -10.42
N THR A 190 -10.14 2.66 -9.78
CA THR A 190 -10.26 2.40 -8.35
C THR A 190 -11.49 1.55 -8.04
N SER A 191 -11.40 0.74 -7.00
CA SER A 191 -12.54 0.01 -6.45
C SER A 191 -12.61 0.19 -4.95
N ASP A 192 -13.76 0.69 -4.48
CA ASP A 192 -14.14 0.64 -3.06
C ASP A 192 -14.73 -0.74 -2.71
N SER A 193 -14.86 -1.09 -1.43
CA SER A 193 -15.62 -2.29 -1.03
C SER A 193 -17.12 -2.18 -1.32
N LEU A 194 -17.78 -3.34 -1.46
CA LEU A 194 -19.22 -3.46 -1.66
C LEU A 194 -20.01 -3.34 -0.35
N ASN A 195 -19.39 -3.71 0.78
CA ASN A 195 -20.04 -3.72 2.09
C ASN A 195 -19.40 -2.70 3.02
N GLU A 196 -20.24 -1.96 3.73
CA GLU A 196 -19.81 -1.14 4.85
C GLU A 196 -19.07 -2.03 5.89
N GLN A 197 -17.95 -1.55 6.43
CA GLN A 197 -17.13 -2.24 7.47
C GLN A 197 -16.28 -3.42 6.99
N SER A 198 -15.95 -3.46 5.71
CA SER A 198 -15.14 -4.52 5.14
C SER A 198 -13.81 -3.98 4.60
N ASN A 199 -12.74 -4.70 4.92
CA ASN A 199 -11.38 -4.26 4.69
C ASN A 199 -10.85 -4.84 3.37
N ASN A 200 -11.52 -4.53 2.26
CA ASN A 200 -11.14 -4.99 0.92
C ASN A 200 -9.69 -4.58 0.58
N GLY A 201 -8.95 -5.48 -0.06
CA GLY A 201 -7.54 -5.25 -0.40
C GLY A 201 -6.55 -5.78 0.64
N HIS A 202 -7.00 -6.46 1.71
CA HIS A 202 -6.07 -7.14 2.64
C HIS A 202 -5.25 -8.23 1.95
N PHE A 203 -5.84 -8.88 0.95
CA PHE A 203 -5.16 -9.79 0.04
C PHE A 203 -5.55 -9.43 -1.38
N VAL A 204 -4.57 -9.45 -2.29
CA VAL A 204 -4.77 -9.27 -3.72
C VAL A 204 -3.92 -10.28 -4.46
N TYR A 205 -4.52 -11.03 -5.38
CA TYR A 205 -3.81 -11.91 -6.31
C TYR A 205 -4.42 -11.84 -7.70
N ASN A 206 -3.60 -12.04 -8.72
CA ASN A 206 -4.01 -12.10 -10.11
C ASN A 206 -3.94 -13.55 -10.61
N VAL A 207 -4.87 -13.92 -11.49
CA VAL A 207 -4.84 -15.19 -12.22
C VAL A 207 -4.94 -14.87 -13.71
N SER A 208 -3.94 -15.29 -14.46
CA SER A 208 -3.90 -15.12 -15.91
C SER A 208 -4.32 -16.41 -16.61
N ASP A 209 -5.24 -16.31 -17.55
CA ASP A 209 -5.62 -17.41 -18.44
C ASP A 209 -5.82 -16.91 -19.89
N LYS A 210 -6.34 -17.78 -20.77
CA LYS A 210 -6.59 -17.44 -22.18
C LYS A 210 -7.64 -16.33 -22.39
N HIS A 211 -8.42 -16.00 -21.37
CA HIS A 211 -9.44 -14.95 -21.38
C HIS A 211 -8.93 -13.63 -20.79
N GLY A 212 -7.67 -13.58 -20.34
CA GLY A 212 -7.03 -12.39 -19.81
C GLY A 212 -6.61 -12.55 -18.35
N VAL A 213 -6.39 -11.43 -17.69
CA VAL A 213 -6.00 -11.39 -16.28
C VAL A 213 -7.22 -11.06 -15.43
N ASN A 214 -7.47 -11.90 -14.42
CA ASN A 214 -8.48 -11.68 -13.41
C ASN A 214 -7.81 -11.26 -12.10
N LEU A 215 -8.23 -10.12 -11.54
CA LEU A 215 -7.78 -9.70 -10.22
C LEU A 215 -8.77 -10.16 -9.16
N TYR A 216 -8.23 -10.75 -8.10
CA TYR A 216 -8.97 -11.22 -6.95
C TYR A 216 -8.55 -10.42 -5.74
N SER A 217 -9.53 -9.97 -4.97
CA SER A 217 -9.26 -9.41 -3.66
C SER A 217 -10.14 -10.00 -2.58
N ALA A 218 -9.54 -10.23 -1.42
CA ALA A 218 -10.27 -10.65 -0.24
C ALA A 218 -10.87 -9.42 0.43
N ASP A 219 -12.18 -9.49 0.64
CA ASP A 219 -12.88 -8.61 1.52
C ASP A 219 -12.98 -9.25 2.91
N VAL A 220 -12.22 -8.70 3.86
CA VAL A 220 -12.20 -9.18 5.25
C VAL A 220 -13.08 -8.26 6.07
N ALA A 221 -14.33 -8.66 6.29
CA ALA A 221 -15.23 -7.98 7.21
C ALA A 221 -14.76 -8.20 8.65
N SER A 222 -14.38 -7.12 9.34
CA SER A 222 -14.23 -7.14 10.79
C SER A 222 -15.51 -6.57 11.38
N ASP A 223 -16.36 -7.45 11.92
CA ASP A 223 -17.60 -7.09 12.59
C ASP A 223 -17.29 -6.11 13.75
N ALA A 224 -17.56 -4.81 13.55
CA ALA A 224 -17.42 -3.79 14.59
C ALA A 224 -18.78 -3.56 15.26
N GLY A 225 -19.32 -4.62 15.85
CA GLY A 225 -20.66 -4.63 16.45
C GLY A 225 -20.69 -5.15 17.89
N PHE A 226 -19.79 -4.71 18.78
CA PHE A 226 -20.04 -4.83 20.22
C PHE A 226 -20.86 -3.63 20.70
N TYR A 227 -22.14 -3.58 20.32
CA TYR A 227 -23.15 -2.87 21.11
C TYR A 227 -24.27 -3.86 21.41
N HIS A 228 -24.46 -4.07 22.71
CA HIS A 228 -25.46 -4.87 23.41
C HIS A 228 -26.61 -5.48 22.58
N HIS A 229 -26.80 -6.79 22.77
CA HIS A 229 -27.91 -7.65 22.34
C HIS A 229 -27.69 -8.52 21.08
N GLY A 230 -27.06 -9.68 21.32
CA GLY A 230 -27.42 -11.00 20.79
C GLY A 230 -27.91 -11.11 19.34
N THR A 231 -26.99 -11.30 18.40
CA THR A 231 -26.86 -12.47 17.50
C THR A 231 -25.67 -12.20 16.58
N GLY A 232 -24.54 -12.86 16.81
CA GLY A 232 -23.33 -12.68 15.99
C GLY A 232 -23.52 -13.26 14.58
N ARG A 233 -23.25 -12.45 13.55
CA ARG A 233 -23.08 -12.95 12.18
C ARG A 233 -21.62 -13.34 11.98
N ARG A 234 -21.40 -14.45 11.27
CA ARG A 234 -20.07 -15.04 11.08
C ARG A 234 -19.19 -14.11 10.24
N SER A 235 -17.99 -13.81 10.73
CA SER A 235 -16.89 -13.27 9.92
C SER A 235 -16.65 -14.21 8.75
N GLY A 236 -16.59 -13.68 7.53
CA GLY A 236 -16.35 -14.45 6.31
C GLY A 236 -15.41 -13.71 5.37
N VAL A 237 -14.58 -14.44 4.65
CA VAL A 237 -13.80 -13.89 3.53
C VAL A 237 -14.67 -13.97 2.29
N VAL A 238 -14.97 -12.83 1.68
CA VAL A 238 -15.63 -12.78 0.36
C VAL A 238 -14.55 -12.46 -0.67
N TRP A 239 -14.42 -13.31 -1.69
CA TRP A 239 -13.53 -13.02 -2.82
C TRP A 239 -14.27 -12.16 -3.84
N ARG A 240 -13.65 -11.05 -4.23
CA ARG A 240 -14.13 -10.18 -5.29
C ARG A 240 -13.30 -10.38 -6.55
N TYR A 241 -14.00 -10.43 -7.67
CA TYR A 241 -13.46 -10.64 -8.99
C TYR A 241 -13.58 -9.33 -9.76
N TYR A 242 -12.47 -8.88 -10.33
CA TYR A 242 -12.45 -7.76 -11.26
C TYR A 242 -12.20 -8.33 -12.65
N PHE A 243 -13.25 -8.37 -13.46
CA PHE A 243 -13.18 -8.75 -14.87
C PHE A 243 -12.92 -7.52 -15.73
N LYS A 244 -12.26 -7.75 -16.86
CA LYS A 244 -12.46 -6.93 -18.06
C LYS A 244 -13.52 -7.61 -18.93
N HIS A 245 -14.51 -6.85 -19.39
CA HIS A 245 -15.32 -7.22 -20.56
C HIS A 245 -14.61 -6.77 -21.83
#